data_AF-A0A172Y3P6-F1
#
_entry.id   AF-A0A172Y3P6-F1
#
_cell.length_a   1.000
_cell.length_b   1.000
_cell.length_c   1.000
_cell.angle_alpha   90.00
_cell.angle_beta   90.00
_cell.angle_gamma   90.00
#
_symmetry.space_group_name_H-M   'P 1'
#
loop_
_entity.id
_entity.type
_entity.pdbx_description
1 polymer ?
#
loop_
_entity_poly.entity_id
_entity_poly.type
_entity_poly.pdbx_seq_one_letter_code
_entity_poly.pdbx_strand_id
1 'polypeptide(L)'
;MDESEGADPIKELSAMKSLHEALLPLSPEGRSRAIAWAVGALEVPMSGAGGNSIHSGTNRDTDSDEGEDAASPAGGARRSSAFTEFADLLGEAQPQTDADKALVGGYWFQVVGGAEDFTSQAVNDKLKDTGEAVGNITRAMDKLKSSKPQLVRQLLKSGKSQQARKKFKLTTAGIQAVERMLKSEA
;
A
#
# COMPACT_ATOMS: atom_id res chain seq x y z
N MET A 1 -46.95 4.06 21.39
CA MET A 1 -46.90 3.96 19.91
C MET A 1 -45.43 3.93 19.59
N ASP A 2 -44.98 2.74 19.17
CA ASP A 2 -43.59 2.38 18.97
C ASP A 2 -43.24 2.82 17.54
N GLU A 3 -42.62 3.99 17.40
CA GLU A 3 -42.10 4.44 16.10
C GLU A 3 -40.75 3.77 15.91
N SER A 4 -40.73 2.75 15.05
CA SER A 4 -39.51 2.05 14.67
C SER A 4 -38.55 3.03 13.98
N GLU A 5 -37.54 3.46 14.72
CA GLU A 5 -36.43 4.30 14.27
C GLU A 5 -35.47 3.47 13.39
N GLY A 6 -35.99 2.97 12.27
CA GLY A 6 -35.24 2.29 11.22
C GLY A 6 -35.28 3.14 9.96
N ALA A 7 -34.12 3.61 9.51
CA ALA A 7 -33.99 4.48 8.35
C ALA A 7 -34.80 3.96 7.14
N ASP A 8 -35.69 4.79 6.59
CA ASP A 8 -36.44 4.45 5.38
C ASP A 8 -35.45 4.11 4.24
N PRO A 9 -35.51 2.90 3.66
CA PRO A 9 -34.56 2.48 2.62
C PRO A 9 -34.51 3.41 1.41
N ILE A 10 -35.62 4.10 1.14
CA ILE A 10 -35.72 5.10 0.05
C ILE A 10 -34.93 6.38 0.38
N LYS A 11 -34.91 6.81 1.65
CA LYS A 11 -34.14 7.99 2.07
C LYS A 11 -32.64 7.69 2.04
N GLU A 12 -32.23 6.49 2.44
CA GLU A 12 -30.84 6.04 2.35
C GLU A 12 -30.33 6.01 0.91
N LEU A 13 -31.10 5.44 -0.02
CA LEU A 13 -30.73 5.40 -1.43
C LEU A 13 -30.60 6.80 -2.03
N SER A 14 -31.49 7.73 -1.64
CA SER A 14 -31.41 9.13 -2.07
C SER A 14 -30.14 9.81 -1.55
N ALA A 15 -29.78 9.58 -0.28
CA ALA A 15 -28.55 10.14 0.31
C ALA A 15 -27.28 9.60 -0.37
N MET A 16 -27.24 8.28 -0.65
CA MET A 16 -26.13 7.66 -1.38
C MET A 16 -25.97 8.23 -2.80
N LYS A 17 -27.09 8.46 -3.51
CA LYS A 17 -27.07 9.06 -4.84
C LYS A 17 -26.52 10.49 -4.81
N SER A 18 -27.00 11.32 -3.88
CA SER A 18 -26.52 12.70 -3.73
C SER A 18 -25.03 12.75 -3.36
N LEU A 19 -24.56 11.85 -2.48
CA LEU A 19 -23.14 11.73 -2.15
C LEU A 19 -22.31 11.36 -3.40
N HIS A 20 -22.77 10.38 -4.17
CA HIS A 20 -22.07 9.94 -5.39
C HIS A 20 -21.97 11.07 -6.44
N GLU A 21 -23.07 11.80 -6.69
CA GLU A 21 -23.08 12.93 -7.62
C GLU A 21 -22.17 14.07 -7.18
N ALA A 22 -22.13 14.38 -5.87
CA ALA A 22 -21.25 15.41 -5.31
C ALA A 22 -19.77 15.04 -5.39
N LEU A 23 -19.44 13.75 -5.33
CA LEU A 23 -18.06 13.26 -5.39
C LEU A 23 -17.53 13.11 -6.83
N LEU A 24 -18.39 12.96 -7.85
CA LEU A 24 -18.00 12.80 -9.25
C LEU A 24 -17.05 13.88 -9.81
N PRO A 25 -17.25 15.20 -9.59
CA PRO A 25 -16.36 16.22 -10.14
C PRO A 25 -15.00 16.28 -9.45
N LEU A 26 -14.84 15.65 -8.28
CA LEU A 26 -13.59 15.63 -7.52
C LEU A 26 -12.62 14.58 -8.08
N SER A 27 -11.32 14.88 -7.99
CA SER A 27 -10.27 13.90 -8.24
C SER A 27 -10.37 12.73 -7.24
N PRO A 28 -9.80 11.55 -7.55
CA PRO A 28 -9.81 10.39 -6.66
C PRO A 28 -9.34 10.73 -5.23
N GLU A 29 -8.25 11.50 -5.10
CA GLU A 29 -7.70 11.95 -3.83
C GLU A 29 -8.64 12.92 -3.09
N GLY A 30 -9.32 13.79 -3.85
CA GLY A 30 -10.33 14.71 -3.31
C GLY A 30 -11.54 13.96 -2.74
N ARG A 31 -11.96 12.87 -3.39
CA ARG A 31 -13.04 12.00 -2.90
C ARG A 31 -12.66 11.31 -1.59
N SER A 32 -11.45 10.75 -1.51
CA SER A 32 -10.97 10.09 -0.28
C SER A 32 -10.91 11.05 0.91
N ARG A 33 -10.43 12.28 0.70
CA ARG A 33 -10.39 13.31 1.76
C ARG A 33 -11.79 13.76 2.20
N ALA A 34 -12.71 13.94 1.26
CA ALA A 34 -14.09 14.32 1.55
C ALA A 34 -14.81 13.23 2.35
N ILE A 35 -14.61 11.95 2.02
CA ILE A 35 -15.17 10.82 2.76
C ILE A 35 -14.56 10.72 4.16
N ALA A 36 -13.24 10.82 4.30
CA ALA A 36 -12.58 10.78 5.62
C ALA A 36 -13.07 11.91 6.55
N TRP A 37 -13.26 13.11 6.01
CA TRP A 37 -13.87 14.22 6.74
C TRP A 37 -15.33 13.93 7.12
N ALA A 38 -16.14 13.42 6.19
CA ALA A 38 -17.56 13.14 6.43
C ALA A 38 -17.76 12.07 7.52
N VAL A 39 -16.91 11.04 7.54
CA VAL A 39 -16.90 10.00 8.58
C VAL A 39 -16.61 10.60 9.95
N GLY A 40 -15.63 11.50 10.06
CA GLY A 40 -15.33 12.19 11.31
C GLY A 40 -16.42 13.18 11.73
N ALA A 41 -17.02 13.88 10.77
CA ALA A 41 -18.06 14.89 11.02
C ALA A 41 -19.42 14.29 11.40
N LEU A 42 -19.74 13.10 10.91
CA LEU A 42 -20.99 12.39 11.21
C LEU A 42 -20.86 11.42 12.39
N GLU A 43 -19.73 11.45 13.11
CA GLU A 43 -19.42 10.59 14.25
C GLU A 43 -19.67 9.10 13.96
N VAL A 44 -19.53 8.69 12.70
CA VAL A 44 -19.78 7.32 12.28
C VAL A 44 -18.66 6.47 12.89
N PRO A 45 -18.95 5.51 13.77
CA PRO A 45 -17.93 4.67 14.37
C PRO A 45 -17.29 3.84 13.27
N MET A 46 -16.07 4.22 12.90
CA MET A 46 -15.20 3.38 12.08
C MET A 46 -14.76 2.23 12.98
N SER A 47 -15.53 1.14 12.98
CA SER A 47 -15.09 -0.15 13.52
C SER A 47 -13.87 -0.62 12.71
N GLY A 48 -12.69 -0.18 13.14
CA GLY A 48 -11.40 -0.50 12.50
C GLY A 48 -10.22 0.44 12.80
N ALA A 49 -10.34 1.48 13.62
CA ALA A 49 -9.25 2.44 13.87
C ALA A 49 -8.64 2.30 15.29
N GLY A 50 -7.55 1.55 15.41
CA GLY A 50 -6.74 1.44 16.63
C GLY A 50 -5.89 2.69 16.83
N GLY A 51 -6.10 3.40 17.95
CA GLY A 51 -5.44 4.65 18.30
C GLY A 51 -4.05 4.49 18.96
N ASN A 52 -3.18 5.45 18.64
CA ASN A 52 -2.29 6.25 19.49
C ASN A 52 -1.79 5.67 20.85
N SER A 53 -0.46 5.44 21.01
CA SER A 53 0.29 5.76 22.25
C SER A 53 1.82 5.52 22.17
N ILE A 54 2.55 6.64 22.14
CA ILE A 54 3.84 7.01 22.80
C ILE A 54 4.39 5.97 23.79
N HIS A 55 5.67 5.54 23.73
CA HIS A 55 6.72 5.40 24.80
C HIS A 55 8.05 4.96 24.11
N SER A 56 9.12 5.76 23.99
CA SER A 56 10.21 6.03 24.95
C SER A 56 10.94 4.78 25.51
N GLY A 57 12.24 4.63 25.18
CA GLY A 57 13.21 3.99 26.09
C GLY A 57 14.15 2.88 25.56
N THR A 58 15.32 3.28 25.04
CA THR A 58 16.68 2.77 25.37
C THR A 58 17.07 1.27 25.30
N ASN A 59 17.99 0.98 24.36
CA ASN A 59 19.40 0.53 24.56
C ASN A 59 19.80 -0.97 24.69
N ARG A 60 20.91 -1.28 23.98
CA ARG A 60 21.96 -2.32 24.14
C ARG A 60 21.91 -3.65 23.36
N ASP A 61 22.82 -3.70 22.38
CA ASP A 61 23.93 -4.66 22.16
C ASP A 61 23.82 -6.10 22.68
N THR A 62 23.97 -7.07 21.76
CA THR A 62 24.88 -8.26 21.77
C THR A 62 24.57 -9.10 20.53
N ASP A 63 25.37 -9.06 19.48
CA ASP A 63 26.53 -9.94 19.17
C ASP A 63 26.22 -11.44 19.07
N SER A 64 26.46 -11.97 17.86
CA SER A 64 26.78 -13.36 17.45
C SER A 64 25.83 -14.50 17.82
N ASP A 65 25.33 -15.24 16.81
CA ASP A 65 25.76 -16.62 16.51
C ASP A 65 24.93 -17.25 15.37
N GLU A 66 25.59 -18.02 14.51
CA GLU A 66 25.03 -18.78 13.41
C GLU A 66 24.18 -19.97 13.90
N GLY A 67 23.13 -20.34 13.17
CA GLY A 67 22.38 -21.56 13.49
C GLY A 67 21.22 -21.84 12.55
N GLU A 68 21.38 -22.88 11.74
CA GLU A 68 20.54 -23.33 10.64
C GLU A 68 19.20 -23.96 11.06
N ASP A 69 18.29 -23.98 10.08
CA ASP A 69 17.23 -24.97 9.82
C ASP A 69 16.10 -25.22 10.83
N ALA A 70 14.87 -24.84 10.44
CA ALA A 70 13.78 -25.79 10.26
C ALA A 70 12.52 -25.12 9.70
N ALA A 71 11.94 -25.76 8.70
CA ALA A 71 10.79 -25.32 7.97
C ALA A 71 9.44 -25.50 8.70
N SER A 72 8.54 -24.53 8.45
CA SER A 72 7.11 -24.73 8.15
C SER A 72 6.11 -24.85 9.33
N PRO A 73 4.79 -24.66 9.10
CA PRO A 73 4.13 -23.44 8.64
C PRO A 73 2.85 -23.14 9.46
N ALA A 74 2.65 -21.93 9.98
CA ALA A 74 1.31 -21.51 10.41
C ALA A 74 1.21 -19.99 10.61
N GLY A 75 0.19 -19.39 10.00
CA GLY A 75 -0.43 -18.19 10.55
C GLY A 75 0.35 -16.89 10.40
N GLY A 76 0.82 -16.56 9.19
CA GLY A 76 1.14 -15.18 8.84
C GLY A 76 -0.12 -14.34 8.81
N ALA A 77 -0.63 -13.98 9.99
CA ALA A 77 -1.66 -12.97 10.16
C ALA A 77 -1.11 -11.66 9.58
N ARG A 78 -1.57 -11.41 8.35
CA ARG A 78 -1.62 -10.14 7.62
C ARG A 78 -1.17 -8.92 8.43
N ARG A 79 0.14 -8.63 8.42
CA ARG A 79 0.65 -7.26 8.69
C ARG A 79 0.42 -6.30 7.50
N SER A 80 -0.33 -6.75 6.50
CA SER A 80 -0.59 -6.09 5.21
C SER A 80 -1.52 -4.87 5.28
N SER A 81 -1.89 -4.39 6.46
CA SER A 81 -2.76 -3.22 6.65
C SER A 81 -2.23 -2.24 7.71
N ALA A 82 -0.95 -2.33 8.08
CA ALA A 82 -0.39 -1.48 9.13
C ALA A 82 -0.11 -0.04 8.66
N PHE A 83 0.11 0.16 7.35
CA PHE A 83 0.54 1.45 6.81
C PHE A 83 -0.64 2.24 6.26
N THR A 84 -0.89 3.42 6.83
CA THR A 84 -1.94 4.34 6.35
C THR A 84 -1.39 5.30 5.29
N GLU A 85 -0.11 5.67 5.42
CA GLU A 85 0.58 6.53 4.47
C GLU A 85 1.76 5.80 3.81
N PHE A 86 2.00 6.15 2.55
CA PHE A 86 3.12 5.57 1.79
C PHE A 86 4.48 6.03 2.33
N ALA A 87 4.55 7.25 2.88
CA ALA A 87 5.76 7.79 3.47
C ALA A 87 6.23 6.95 4.66
N ASP A 88 5.29 6.46 5.49
CA ASP A 88 5.59 5.61 6.65
C ASP A 88 6.19 4.28 6.19
N LEU A 89 5.56 3.63 5.20
CA LEU A 89 6.08 2.39 4.60
C LEU A 89 7.49 2.59 4.04
N LEU A 90 7.72 3.72 3.37
CA LEU A 90 9.01 4.02 2.75
C LEU A 90 10.10 4.31 3.79
N GLY A 91 9.73 5.01 4.86
CA GLY A 91 10.59 5.30 6.00
C GLY A 91 10.98 4.06 6.79
N GLU A 92 10.06 3.12 6.99
CA GLU A 92 10.33 1.84 7.67
C GLU A 92 11.12 0.87 6.78
N ALA A 93 10.79 0.80 5.48
CA ALA A 93 11.49 -0.10 4.56
C ALA A 93 12.91 0.36 4.19
N GLN A 94 13.25 1.64 4.42
CA GLN A 94 14.55 2.26 4.13
C GLN A 94 15.23 1.76 2.83
N PRO A 95 14.58 1.86 1.66
CA PRO A 95 15.11 1.31 0.43
C PRO A 95 16.40 2.02 -0.01
N GLN A 96 17.47 1.25 -0.20
CA GLN A 96 18.80 1.77 -0.51
C GLN A 96 18.99 2.09 -2.00
N THR A 97 18.25 1.41 -2.86
CA THR A 97 18.39 1.58 -4.31
C THR A 97 17.08 1.97 -4.98
N ASP A 98 17.15 2.56 -6.17
CA ASP A 98 16.00 2.85 -7.02
C ASP A 98 15.12 1.63 -7.30
N ALA A 99 15.73 0.44 -7.36
CA ALA A 99 15.01 -0.82 -7.52
C ALA A 99 14.24 -1.18 -6.24
N ASP A 100 14.83 -0.95 -5.07
CA ASP A 100 14.16 -1.20 -3.79
C ASP A 100 13.01 -0.20 -3.59
N LYS A 101 13.20 1.07 -3.94
CA LYS A 101 12.13 2.09 -3.92
C LYS A 101 10.96 1.68 -4.81
N ALA A 102 11.26 1.20 -6.02
CA ALA A 102 10.25 0.69 -6.94
C ALA A 102 9.54 -0.56 -6.40
N LEU A 103 10.27 -1.43 -5.69
CA LEU A 103 9.73 -2.65 -5.08
C LEU A 103 8.77 -2.33 -3.93
N VAL A 104 9.17 -1.42 -3.03
CA VAL A 104 8.33 -0.91 -1.93
C VAL A 104 7.09 -0.20 -2.48
N GLY A 105 7.25 0.62 -3.52
CA GLY A 105 6.12 1.22 -4.23
C GLY A 105 5.15 0.18 -4.80
N GLY A 106 5.65 -0.89 -5.40
CA GLY A 106 4.81 -2.00 -5.86
C GLY A 106 4.07 -2.71 -4.71
N TYR A 107 4.73 -2.83 -3.56
CA TYR A 107 4.13 -3.42 -2.35
C TYR A 107 3.00 -2.57 -1.82
N TRP A 108 3.16 -1.25 -1.81
CA TRP A 108 2.11 -0.32 -1.46
C TRP A 108 0.85 -0.55 -2.30
N PHE A 109 0.94 -0.58 -3.64
CA PHE A 109 -0.25 -0.74 -4.47
C PHE A 109 -0.93 -2.10 -4.30
N GLN A 110 -0.16 -3.19 -4.22
CA GLN A 110 -0.72 -4.54 -4.22
C GLN A 110 -1.13 -5.05 -2.83
N VAL A 111 -0.31 -4.77 -1.81
CA VAL A 111 -0.50 -5.31 -0.47
C VAL A 111 -1.29 -4.34 0.41
N VAL A 112 -0.96 -3.05 0.39
CA VAL A 112 -1.66 -2.04 1.19
C VAL A 112 -2.91 -1.52 0.47
N GLY A 113 -2.79 -1.22 -0.82
CA GLY A 113 -3.88 -0.72 -1.66
C GLY A 113 -4.79 -1.80 -2.27
N GLY A 114 -4.45 -3.09 -2.12
CA GLY A 114 -5.25 -4.21 -2.61
C GLY A 114 -5.38 -4.33 -4.14
N ALA A 115 -4.56 -3.62 -4.91
CA ALA A 115 -4.61 -3.68 -6.37
C ALA A 115 -4.06 -5.01 -6.91
N GLU A 116 -4.70 -5.58 -7.94
CA GLU A 116 -4.21 -6.82 -8.56
C GLU A 116 -2.97 -6.61 -9.42
N ASP A 117 -2.85 -5.42 -10.01
CA ASP A 117 -1.74 -4.97 -10.85
C ASP A 117 -1.47 -3.47 -10.66
N PHE A 118 -0.28 -3.05 -11.05
CA PHE A 118 0.15 -1.64 -11.00
C PHE A 118 1.00 -1.27 -12.20
N THR A 119 1.19 0.03 -12.43
CA THR A 119 2.06 0.54 -13.49
C THR A 119 3.30 1.19 -12.89
N SER A 120 4.41 1.17 -13.63
CA SER A 120 5.64 1.87 -13.22
C SER A 120 5.43 3.38 -13.05
N GLN A 121 4.53 3.96 -13.85
CA GLN A 121 4.18 5.37 -13.73
C GLN A 121 3.50 5.66 -12.38
N ALA A 122 2.46 4.90 -12.02
CA ALA A 122 1.76 5.09 -10.74
C ALA A 122 2.69 4.94 -9.53
N VAL A 123 3.63 3.99 -9.58
CA VAL A 123 4.69 3.84 -8.58
C VAL A 123 5.58 5.07 -8.49
N ASN A 124 6.07 5.57 -9.62
CA ASN A 124 6.96 6.73 -9.61
C ASN A 124 6.25 8.02 -9.19
N ASP A 125 4.97 8.18 -9.54
CA ASP A 125 4.20 9.35 -9.15
C ASP A 125 4.01 9.37 -7.62
N LYS A 126 3.71 8.21 -7.01
CA LYS A 126 3.64 8.09 -5.55
C LYS A 126 4.99 8.35 -4.86
N LEU A 127 6.09 7.89 -5.46
CA LEU A 127 7.46 8.17 -4.97
C LEU A 127 7.83 9.66 -5.05
N LYS A 128 7.37 10.38 -6.09
CA LYS A 128 7.56 11.83 -6.21
C LYS A 128 6.82 12.59 -5.13
N ASP A 129 5.60 12.17 -4.77
CA ASP A 129 4.82 12.80 -3.70
C ASP A 129 5.56 12.76 -2.36
N THR A 130 6.41 11.75 -2.15
CA THR A 130 7.25 11.59 -0.95
C THR A 130 8.67 12.18 -1.10
N GLY A 131 9.00 12.78 -2.23
CA GLY A 131 10.35 13.33 -2.49
C GLY A 131 11.42 12.30 -2.91
N GLU A 132 11.06 11.02 -3.00
CA GLU A 132 11.96 9.89 -3.28
C GLU A 132 11.84 9.38 -4.72
N ALA A 133 11.65 10.31 -5.65
CA ALA A 133 11.42 10.02 -7.06
C ALA A 133 12.55 9.17 -7.68
N VAL A 134 12.17 8.18 -8.51
CA VAL A 134 13.15 7.34 -9.23
C VAL A 134 13.37 7.92 -10.62
N GLY A 135 14.61 8.32 -10.91
CA GLY A 135 14.99 8.95 -12.17
C GLY A 135 14.75 8.07 -13.41
N ASN A 136 14.94 6.75 -13.28
CA ASN A 136 14.63 5.80 -14.35
C ASN A 136 13.84 4.58 -13.83
N ILE A 137 12.55 4.80 -13.59
CA ILE A 137 11.67 3.76 -13.02
C ILE A 137 11.56 2.52 -13.92
N THR A 138 11.65 2.67 -15.23
CA THR A 138 11.61 1.54 -16.17
C THR A 138 12.81 0.63 -15.97
N ARG A 139 14.01 1.20 -15.82
CA ARG A 139 15.23 0.43 -15.53
C ARG A 139 15.17 -0.28 -14.18
N ALA A 140 14.61 0.38 -13.16
CA ALA A 140 14.38 -0.22 -11.84
C ALA A 140 13.45 -1.45 -11.95
N MET A 141 12.30 -1.32 -12.63
CA MET A 141 11.37 -2.42 -12.85
C MET A 141 11.98 -3.57 -13.67
N ASP A 142 12.77 -3.26 -14.70
CA ASP A 142 13.46 -4.28 -15.50
C ASP A 142 14.54 -5.03 -14.68
N LYS A 143 15.19 -4.36 -13.71
CA LYS A 143 16.11 -5.01 -12.76
C LYS A 143 15.36 -5.96 -11.81
N LEU A 144 14.22 -5.56 -11.26
CA LEU A 144 13.38 -6.42 -10.39
C LEU A 144 12.76 -7.61 -11.14
N LYS A 145 12.53 -7.46 -12.44
CA LYS A 145 12.04 -8.54 -13.32
C LYS A 145 13.15 -9.51 -13.71
N SER A 146 14.38 -9.03 -13.84
CA SER A 146 15.54 -9.85 -14.22
C SER A 146 16.31 -10.44 -13.04
N SER A 147 15.98 -10.04 -11.80
CA SER A 147 16.56 -10.61 -10.58
C SER A 147 16.23 -12.10 -10.42
N LYS A 148 17.07 -12.80 -9.66
CA LYS A 148 16.87 -14.20 -9.27
C LYS A 148 16.86 -14.26 -7.74
N PRO A 149 15.72 -14.55 -7.10
CA PRO A 149 14.39 -14.80 -7.69
C PRO A 149 13.76 -13.55 -8.33
N GLN A 150 12.81 -13.76 -9.25
CA GLN A 150 12.07 -12.65 -9.87
C GLN A 150 11.18 -11.99 -8.81
N LEU A 151 11.37 -10.69 -8.59
CA LEU A 151 10.60 -9.94 -7.58
C LEU A 151 9.35 -9.30 -8.16
N VAL A 152 9.38 -8.95 -9.46
CA VAL A 152 8.27 -8.36 -10.19
C VAL A 152 7.99 -9.16 -11.46
N ARG A 153 6.72 -9.42 -11.75
CA ARG A 153 6.26 -10.03 -13.01
C ARG A 153 5.49 -9.02 -13.84
N GLN A 154 5.87 -8.85 -15.10
CA GLN A 154 5.09 -8.08 -16.07
C GLN A 154 3.93 -8.94 -16.58
N LEU A 155 2.69 -8.45 -16.48
CA LEU A 155 1.49 -9.19 -16.91
C LEU A 155 1.14 -8.89 -18.37
N LEU A 156 0.91 -7.61 -18.67
CA LEU A 156 0.37 -7.15 -19.94
C LEU A 156 1.04 -5.84 -20.35
N LYS A 157 1.08 -5.59 -21.65
CA LYS A 157 1.49 -4.31 -22.24
C LYS A 157 0.27 -3.72 -22.94
N SER A 158 -0.19 -2.54 -22.54
CA SER A 158 -1.36 -1.90 -23.15
C SER A 158 -0.97 -1.25 -24.49
N GLY A 159 -0.81 -2.08 -25.54
CA GLY A 159 -0.50 -1.62 -26.90
C GLY A 159 0.87 -2.07 -27.42
N LYS A 160 1.09 -1.89 -28.73
CA LYS A 160 2.28 -2.38 -29.45
C LYS A 160 3.50 -1.45 -29.34
N SER A 161 3.29 -0.15 -29.07
CA SER A 161 4.37 0.86 -28.96
C SER A 161 5.29 0.62 -27.76
N GLN A 162 6.57 1.00 -27.84
CA GLN A 162 7.49 0.99 -26.70
C GLN A 162 7.01 1.86 -25.52
N GLN A 163 6.18 2.87 -25.79
CA GLN A 163 5.58 3.79 -24.80
C GLN A 163 4.28 3.25 -24.16
N ALA A 164 3.79 2.09 -24.59
CA ALA A 164 2.61 1.47 -24.00
C ALA A 164 2.84 1.18 -22.51
N ARG A 165 1.86 1.54 -21.67
CA ARG A 165 1.91 1.30 -20.22
C ARG A 165 2.01 -0.20 -19.97
N LYS A 166 3.05 -0.59 -19.22
CA LYS A 166 3.27 -1.96 -18.77
C LYS A 166 2.55 -2.14 -17.43
N LYS A 167 1.80 -3.23 -17.30
CA LYS A 167 1.20 -3.69 -16.04
C LYS A 167 2.13 -4.70 -15.39
N PHE A 168 2.36 -4.51 -14.10
CA PHE A 168 3.24 -5.30 -13.26
C PHE A 168 2.48 -5.84 -12.06
N LYS A 169 3.00 -6.94 -11.50
CA LYS A 169 2.52 -7.57 -10.28
C LYS A 169 3.72 -8.03 -9.47
N LEU A 170 3.71 -7.84 -8.16
CA LEU A 170 4.70 -8.43 -7.28
C LEU A 170 4.52 -9.95 -7.23
N THR A 171 5.65 -10.65 -7.27
CA THR A 171 5.69 -12.08 -6.98
C THR A 171 5.70 -12.30 -5.47
N THR A 172 5.49 -13.54 -5.03
CA THR A 172 5.64 -13.92 -3.62
C THR A 172 7.03 -13.57 -3.10
N ALA A 173 8.09 -13.77 -3.90
CA ALA A 173 9.45 -13.41 -3.53
C ALA A 173 9.64 -11.89 -3.40
N GLY A 174 8.98 -11.09 -4.23
CA GLY A 174 8.97 -9.63 -4.15
C GLY A 174 8.32 -9.12 -2.87
N ILE A 175 7.16 -9.69 -2.51
CA ILE A 175 6.45 -9.38 -1.25
C ILE A 175 7.35 -9.71 -0.06
N GLN A 176 7.92 -10.92 -0.02
CA GLN A 176 8.83 -11.34 1.05
C GLN A 176 10.08 -10.47 1.13
N ALA A 177 10.59 -9.96 0.01
CA ALA A 177 11.74 -9.06 0.02
C ALA A 177 11.45 -7.74 0.72
N VAL A 178 10.28 -7.14 0.48
CA VAL A 178 9.85 -5.95 1.22
C VAL A 178 9.57 -6.27 2.68
N GLU A 179 8.92 -7.39 2.96
CA GLU A 179 8.70 -7.82 4.35
C GLU A 179 10.00 -8.07 5.12
N ARG A 180 11.08 -8.48 4.45
CA ARG A 180 12.41 -8.55 5.07
C ARG A 180 12.97 -7.17 5.38
N MET A 181 12.81 -6.20 4.48
CA MET A 181 13.21 -4.80 4.73
C MET A 181 12.49 -4.23 5.96
N LEU A 182 11.19 -4.51 6.08
CA LEU A 182 10.36 -4.11 7.24
C LEU A 182 10.67 -4.91 8.52
N LYS A 183 11.40 -6.03 8.43
CA LYS A 183 11.76 -6.87 9.58
C LYS A 183 13.18 -6.67 10.07
N SER A 184 14.07 -6.13 9.23
CA SER A 184 15.46 -5.87 9.61
C SER A 184 15.62 -4.73 10.62
N GLU A 185 14.51 -4.17 11.12
CA GLU A 185 14.46 -3.25 12.26
C GLU A 185 14.07 -4.01 13.54
N ALA A 186 14.86 -5.05 13.87
CA ALA A 186 14.81 -5.79 15.14
C ALA A 186 16.24 -6.06 15.63
#